data_AF-A0A9D1ALT9-F1
#
_entry.id   AF-A0A9D1ALT9-F1
#
_cell.length_a   1.000
_cell.length_b   1.000
_cell.length_c   1.000
_cell.angle_alpha   90.00
_cell.angle_beta   90.00
_cell.angle_gamma   90.00
#
_symmetry.space_group_name_H-M   'P 1'
#
loop_
_entity.id
_entity.type
_entity.pdbx_description
1 polymer ?
#
loop_
_entity_poly.entity_id
_entity_poly.type
_entity_poly.pdbx_seq_one_letter_code
_entity_poly.pdbx_strand_id
1 'polypeptide(L)'
;YDWERIDFWVNEGPAVLQRNGKIFITFSASATGAMYCMGMIYCDEDADLMDRNSWTKLRYPVVQTREDLGIYGPGHNSFTQDEEGNDICVYHARDYAEIVGDPLYDPNRHARIMKIEYDEKGFPIFEL
;
A
#
# COMPACT_ATOMS: atom_id res chain seq x y z
N TYR A 1 -6.02 -12.81 4.25
CA TYR A 1 -4.71 -13.43 4.54
C TYR A 1 -4.32 -13.13 6.00
N ASP A 2 -3.32 -13.80 6.56
CA ASP A 2 -2.94 -13.59 7.98
C ASP A 2 -2.38 -12.19 8.24
N TRP A 3 -1.61 -11.66 7.29
CA TRP A 3 -1.05 -10.30 7.34
C TRP A 3 -2.11 -9.19 7.33
N GLU A 4 -3.39 -9.50 7.06
CA GLU A 4 -4.50 -8.52 7.05
C GLU A 4 -5.26 -8.43 8.38
N ARG A 5 -4.86 -9.24 9.36
CA ARG A 5 -5.65 -9.53 10.57
C ARG A 5 -4.82 -9.47 11.85
N ILE A 6 -3.68 -8.78 11.81
CA ILE A 6 -2.84 -8.58 12.99
C ILE A 6 -3.47 -7.45 13.81
N ASP A 7 -3.84 -7.80 15.05
CA ASP A 7 -4.63 -7.01 16.02
C ASP A 7 -6.07 -6.67 15.57
N PHE A 8 -6.25 -6.01 14.42
CA PHE A 8 -7.55 -5.71 13.84
C PHE A 8 -7.68 -6.30 12.43
N TRP A 9 -8.92 -6.63 12.05
CA TRP A 9 -9.24 -7.24 10.75
C TRP A 9 -9.70 -6.15 9.80
N VAL A 10 -8.75 -5.56 9.06
CA VAL A 10 -8.95 -4.31 8.34
C VAL A 10 -8.55 -4.46 6.88
N ASN A 11 -9.38 -3.93 5.98
CA ASN A 11 -9.02 -3.51 4.63
C ASN A 11 -9.54 -2.06 4.49
N GLU A 12 -8.64 -1.08 4.43
CA GLU A 12 -8.99 0.35 4.41
C GLU A 12 -8.08 1.15 3.47
N GLY A 13 -8.30 2.47 3.38
CA GLY A 13 -7.43 3.39 2.64
C GLY A 13 -7.15 2.97 1.19
N PRO A 14 -8.17 2.75 0.34
CA PRO A 14 -7.96 2.33 -1.03
C PRO A 14 -7.37 3.48 -1.87
N ALA A 15 -6.43 3.15 -2.75
CA ALA A 15 -5.88 4.07 -3.74
C ALA A 15 -5.75 3.40 -5.10
N VAL A 16 -6.08 4.13 -6.17
CA VAL A 16 -6.17 3.61 -7.54
C VAL A 16 -5.00 4.09 -8.38
N LEU A 17 -4.37 3.17 -9.11
CA LEU A 17 -3.36 3.44 -10.13
C LEU A 17 -3.78 2.74 -11.43
N GLN A 18 -3.97 3.50 -12.50
CA GLN A 18 -4.30 2.96 -13.82
C GLN A 18 -3.12 3.11 -14.77
N ARG A 19 -2.51 1.98 -15.14
CA ARG A 19 -1.32 1.91 -16.02
C ARG A 19 -1.29 0.58 -16.76
N ASN A 20 -0.62 0.57 -17.91
CA ASN A 20 -0.28 -0.65 -18.65
C ASN A 20 -1.48 -1.57 -18.95
N GLY A 21 -2.63 -0.98 -19.27
CA GLY A 21 -3.86 -1.73 -19.56
C GLY A 21 -4.55 -2.34 -18.33
N LYS A 22 -4.18 -1.90 -17.12
CA LYS A 22 -4.67 -2.43 -15.85
C LYS A 22 -5.10 -1.33 -14.89
N ILE A 23 -6.01 -1.71 -14.01
CA ILE A 23 -6.36 -0.94 -12.82
C ILE A 23 -5.82 -1.69 -11.61
N PHE A 24 -4.94 -1.04 -10.86
CA PHE A 24 -4.43 -1.51 -9.59
C PHE A 24 -5.13 -0.72 -8.47
N ILE A 25 -5.64 -1.44 -7.47
CA ILE A 25 -6.14 -0.83 -6.24
C ILE A 25 -5.27 -1.33 -5.10
N THR A 26 -4.45 -0.45 -4.55
CA THR A 26 -3.78 -0.70 -3.28
C THR A 26 -4.75 -0.41 -2.14
N PHE A 27 -4.59 -1.10 -1.03
CA PHE A 27 -5.34 -0.89 0.19
C PHE A 27 -4.45 -1.23 1.37
N SER A 28 -4.77 -0.74 2.55
CA SER A 28 -4.00 -1.04 3.77
C SER A 28 -4.72 -2.02 4.68
N ALA A 29 -3.97 -2.76 5.48
CA ALA A 29 -4.50 -3.82 6.32
C ALA A 29 -3.81 -3.91 7.69
N SER A 30 -4.43 -4.67 8.60
CA SER A 30 -4.05 -4.79 10.03
C SER A 30 -4.16 -3.47 10.82
N ALA A 31 -3.82 -3.50 12.11
CA ALA A 31 -3.78 -2.29 12.94
C ALA A 31 -2.71 -1.28 12.48
N THR A 32 -2.87 -0.01 12.87
CA THR A 32 -2.01 1.12 12.46
C THR A 32 -0.66 1.21 13.23
N GLY A 33 -0.14 0.07 13.68
CA GLY A 33 1.20 -0.10 14.25
C GLY A 33 2.21 -0.63 13.23
N ALA A 34 3.28 -1.30 13.68
CA ALA A 34 4.31 -1.86 12.80
C ALA A 34 3.80 -2.98 11.85
N MET A 35 2.64 -3.56 12.13
CA MET A 35 1.98 -4.54 11.27
C MET A 35 1.23 -3.93 10.08
N TYR A 36 1.03 -2.61 10.08
CA TYR A 36 0.33 -1.93 8.99
C TYR A 36 1.10 -2.11 7.68
N CYS A 37 0.40 -2.48 6.63
CA CYS A 37 1.00 -2.81 5.35
C CYS A 37 0.00 -2.60 4.20
N MET A 38 0.51 -2.54 2.98
CA MET A 38 -0.29 -2.37 1.78
C MET A 38 -0.48 -3.70 1.05
N GLY A 39 -1.73 -4.05 0.77
CA GLY A 39 -2.12 -5.06 -0.21
C GLY A 39 -2.45 -4.45 -1.56
N MET A 40 -2.68 -5.31 -2.56
CA MET A 40 -3.11 -4.89 -3.89
C MET A 40 -4.10 -5.88 -4.52
N ILE A 41 -5.14 -5.34 -5.14
CA ILE A 41 -5.98 -6.06 -6.11
C ILE A 41 -5.78 -5.42 -7.49
N TYR A 42 -6.01 -6.18 -8.55
CA TYR A 42 -5.92 -5.65 -9.91
C TYR A 42 -6.93 -6.33 -10.85
N CYS A 43 -7.27 -5.64 -11.93
CA CYS A 43 -8.02 -6.17 -13.07
C CYS A 43 -7.49 -5.55 -14.37
N ASP A 44 -7.91 -6.10 -15.51
CA ASP A 44 -7.73 -5.42 -16.80
C ASP A 44 -8.62 -4.17 -16.86
N GLU A 45 -8.17 -3.13 -17.55
CA GLU A 45 -8.85 -1.83 -17.56
C GLU A 45 -10.22 -1.81 -18.26
N ASP A 46 -10.48 -2.81 -19.10
CA ASP A 46 -11.72 -3.01 -19.85
C ASP A 46 -12.66 -4.03 -19.18
N ALA A 47 -12.30 -4.57 -18.02
CA ALA A 47 -13.12 -5.49 -17.26
C ALA A 47 -14.34 -4.82 -16.60
N ASP A 48 -15.38 -5.60 -16.27
CA ASP A 48 -16.49 -5.11 -15.45
C ASP A 48 -16.00 -4.89 -14.00
N LEU A 49 -15.79 -3.63 -13.64
CA LEU A 49 -15.29 -3.23 -12.32
C LEU A 49 -16.27 -3.57 -11.18
N MET A 50 -17.56 -3.75 -11.49
CA MET A 50 -18.60 -4.10 -10.53
C MET A 50 -18.69 -5.63 -10.29
N ASP A 51 -18.07 -6.44 -11.14
CA ASP A 51 -17.91 -7.88 -10.89
C ASP A 51 -16.69 -8.13 -10.01
N ARG A 52 -16.93 -8.66 -8.81
CA ARG A 52 -15.86 -9.09 -7.89
C ARG A 52 -14.87 -10.08 -8.53
N ASN A 53 -15.30 -10.86 -9.53
CA ASN A 53 -14.47 -11.87 -10.16
C ASN A 53 -13.51 -11.29 -11.21
N SER A 54 -13.71 -10.03 -11.62
CA SER A 54 -12.74 -9.29 -12.44
C SER A 54 -11.45 -8.99 -11.66
N TRP A 55 -11.53 -8.97 -10.33
CA TRP A 55 -10.43 -8.58 -9.46
C TRP A 55 -9.62 -9.77 -8.97
N THR A 56 -8.31 -9.73 -9.19
CA THR A 56 -7.35 -10.66 -8.58
C THR A 56 -6.66 -9.99 -7.40
N LYS A 57 -6.68 -10.64 -6.23
CA LYS A 57 -5.99 -10.19 -5.02
C LYS A 57 -4.63 -10.85 -4.88
N LEU A 58 -3.57 -10.06 -4.74
CA LEU A 58 -2.23 -10.58 -4.47
C LEU A 58 -2.16 -11.25 -3.09
N ARG A 59 -1.35 -12.31 -3.02
CA ARG A 59 -1.25 -13.15 -1.82
C ARG A 59 -0.48 -12.51 -0.67
N TYR A 60 0.50 -11.67 -0.99
CA TYR A 60 1.40 -11.04 -0.03
C TYR A 60 1.28 -9.51 -0.11
N PRO A 61 1.65 -8.78 0.97
CA PRO A 61 1.74 -7.33 0.92
C PRO A 61 2.69 -6.87 -0.20
N VAL A 62 2.37 -5.74 -0.83
CA VAL A 62 3.25 -5.05 -1.79
C VAL A 62 4.18 -4.05 -1.10
N VAL A 63 3.79 -3.54 0.07
CA VAL A 63 4.62 -2.70 0.94
C VAL A 63 4.39 -3.13 2.37
N GLN A 64 5.46 -3.30 3.15
CA GLN A 64 5.41 -3.70 4.56
C GLN A 64 6.61 -3.12 5.31
N THR A 65 6.61 -3.25 6.63
CA THR A 65 7.73 -2.84 7.49
C THR A 65 9.09 -3.35 6.99
N ARG A 66 10.07 -2.44 7.01
CA ARG A 66 11.48 -2.68 6.72
C ARG A 66 12.32 -2.24 7.92
N GLU A 67 12.56 -3.18 8.82
CA GLU A 67 13.33 -2.95 10.04
C GLU A 67 14.76 -2.49 9.75
N ASP A 68 15.37 -3.02 8.68
CA ASP A 68 16.71 -2.67 8.20
C ASP A 68 16.82 -1.21 7.73
N LEU A 69 15.69 -0.62 7.34
CA LEU A 69 15.59 0.80 6.94
C LEU A 69 14.93 1.68 8.01
N GLY A 70 14.51 1.10 9.14
CA GLY A 70 13.77 1.80 10.18
C GLY A 70 12.37 2.28 9.74
N ILE A 71 11.74 1.65 8.75
CA ILE A 71 10.42 2.03 8.24
C ILE A 71 9.37 1.07 8.80
N TYR A 72 8.47 1.57 9.64
CA TYR A 72 7.47 0.76 10.33
C TYR A 72 6.04 1.17 9.96
N GLY A 73 5.20 0.19 9.66
CA GLY A 73 3.78 0.38 9.38
C GLY A 73 3.47 1.25 8.15
N PRO A 74 4.10 1.03 6.98
CA PRO A 74 3.82 1.83 5.79
C PRO A 74 2.41 1.56 5.25
N GLY A 75 1.63 2.61 5.00
CA GLY A 75 0.31 2.46 4.38
C GLY A 75 -0.48 3.75 4.19
N HIS A 76 -1.78 3.56 3.97
CA HIS A 76 -2.77 4.57 3.59
C HIS A 76 -2.25 5.47 2.47
N ASN A 77 -1.85 4.85 1.38
CA ASN A 77 -1.15 5.54 0.32
C ASN A 77 -2.11 6.35 -0.57
N SER A 78 -1.51 7.18 -1.40
CA SER A 78 -2.10 7.76 -2.59
C SER A 78 -1.07 7.74 -3.72
N PHE A 79 -1.52 8.07 -4.94
CA PHE A 79 -0.64 8.18 -6.10
C PHE A 79 -0.70 9.60 -6.67
N THR A 80 0.45 10.09 -7.11
CA THR A 80 0.62 11.34 -7.86
C THR A 80 1.66 11.12 -8.94
N GLN A 81 1.97 12.15 -9.72
CA GLN A 81 3.11 12.15 -10.64
C GLN A 81 4.12 13.24 -10.24
N ASP A 82 5.39 13.02 -10.57
CA ASP A 82 6.41 14.07 -10.53
C ASP A 82 6.35 14.97 -11.78
N GLU A 83 7.27 15.94 -11.88
CA GLU A 83 7.32 16.90 -12.99
C GLU A 83 7.68 16.25 -14.34
N GLU A 84 8.26 15.05 -14.33
CA GLU A 84 8.62 14.28 -15.53
C GLU A 84 7.50 13.31 -15.93
N GLY A 85 6.43 13.20 -15.13
CA GLY A 85 5.31 12.30 -15.35
C GLY A 85 5.51 10.90 -14.78
N ASN A 86 6.56 10.65 -13.99
CA ASN A 86 6.74 9.37 -13.32
C ASN A 86 5.71 9.22 -12.20
N ASP A 87 5.17 8.01 -12.01
CA ASP A 87 4.24 7.74 -10.92
C ASP A 87 4.97 7.69 -9.57
N ILE A 88 4.39 8.37 -8.58
CA ILE A 88 4.89 8.48 -7.21
C ILE A 88 3.82 7.96 -6.27
N CYS A 89 4.21 7.04 -5.39
CA CYS A 89 3.38 6.61 -4.26
C CYS A 89 3.70 7.45 -3.04
N VAL A 90 2.69 8.14 -2.51
CA VAL A 90 2.75 8.91 -1.26
C VAL A 90 2.14 8.05 -0.16
N TYR A 91 2.80 7.86 0.96
CA TYR A 91 2.32 7.01 2.05
C TYR A 91 2.75 7.55 3.41
N HIS A 92 2.21 7.05 4.52
CA HIS A 92 2.76 7.33 5.84
C HIS A 92 3.47 6.12 6.43
N ALA A 93 4.46 6.36 7.28
CA ALA A 93 5.10 5.34 8.13
C ALA A 93 5.67 6.00 9.40
N ARG A 94 6.12 5.17 10.35
CA ARG A 94 6.88 5.58 11.54
C ARG A 94 8.35 5.16 11.44
N ASP A 95 9.19 5.80 12.24
CA ASP A 95 10.62 5.49 12.38
C ASP A 95 10.93 4.48 13.51
N TYR A 96 9.91 3.95 14.18
CA TYR A 96 10.05 3.02 15.30
C TYR A 96 8.90 2.01 15.36
N ALA A 97 9.19 0.85 15.93
CA ALA A 97 8.24 -0.28 16.01
C ALA A 97 7.23 -0.15 17.16
N GLU A 98 7.74 0.18 18.36
CA GLU A 98 6.96 0.14 19.60
C GLU A 98 6.25 1.47 19.85
N ILE A 99 4.93 1.41 20.02
CA ILE A 99 4.09 2.56 20.34
C ILE A 99 3.60 2.41 21.78
N VAL A 100 3.85 3.42 22.62
CA VAL A 100 3.35 3.45 24.00
C VAL A 100 1.97 4.11 24.00
N GLY A 101 0.93 3.32 24.29
CA GLY A 101 -0.47 3.77 24.30
C GLY A 101 -1.22 3.42 23.01
N ASP A 102 -2.31 4.11 22.74
CA ASP A 102 -3.11 3.89 21.53
C ASP A 102 -2.43 4.53 20.30
N PRO A 103 -2.10 3.76 19.24
CA PRO A 103 -1.51 4.28 18.00
C PRO A 103 -2.27 5.41 17.31
N LEU A 104 -3.57 5.55 17.58
CA LEU A 104 -4.38 6.66 17.08
C LEU A 104 -3.88 8.01 17.58
N TYR A 105 -3.39 8.07 18.82
CA TYR A 105 -2.94 9.31 19.46
C TYR A 105 -1.43 9.53 19.38
N ASP A 106 -0.69 8.56 18.83
CA ASP A 106 0.72 8.73 18.48
C ASP A 106 0.84 9.59 17.19
N PRO A 107 1.43 10.80 17.27
CA PRO A 107 1.42 11.75 16.15
C PRO A 107 2.54 11.53 15.14
N ASN A 108 3.38 10.50 15.27
CA ASN A 108 4.64 10.38 14.52
C ASN A 108 4.51 9.54 13.24
N ARG A 109 3.32 9.51 12.64
CA ARG A 109 3.17 9.05 11.25
C ARG A 109 3.60 10.17 10.33
N HIS A 110 4.70 9.95 9.61
CA HIS A 110 5.27 10.93 8.70
C HIS A 110 4.96 10.56 7.25
N ALA A 111 4.54 11.54 6.45
CA ALA A 111 4.35 11.37 5.02
C ALA A 111 5.71 11.14 4.33
N ARG A 112 5.74 10.19 3.40
CA ARG A 112 6.89 9.75 2.63
C ARG A 112 6.46 9.55 1.18
N ILE A 113 7.45 9.49 0.29
CA ILE A 113 7.24 9.22 -1.14
C ILE A 113 8.18 8.10 -1.60
N MET A 114 7.74 7.33 -2.58
CA MET A 114 8.58 6.40 -3.35
C MET A 114 8.20 6.50 -4.83
N LYS A 115 9.19 6.42 -5.71
CA LYS A 115 8.94 6.31 -7.15
C LYS A 115 8.44 4.89 -7.46
N ILE A 116 7.46 4.79 -8.35
CA ILE A 116 6.95 3.51 -8.83
C ILE A 116 7.65 3.15 -10.13
N GLU A 117 8.29 1.98 -10.11
CA GLU A 117 8.80 1.33 -11.30
C GLU A 117 7.80 0.26 -11.77
N TYR A 118 7.96 -0.26 -12.99
CA TYR A 118 7.09 -1.30 -13.53
C TYR A 118 7.90 -2.52 -13.97
N ASP A 119 7.39 -3.72 -13.66
CA ASP A 119 7.98 -4.96 -14.15
C ASP A 119 7.69 -5.18 -15.64
N GLU A 120 8.27 -6.24 -16.23
CA GLU A 120 8.07 -6.59 -17.65
C GLU A 120 6.60 -6.90 -18.00
N LYS A 121 5.74 -7.16 -17.01
CA LYS A 121 4.31 -7.41 -17.16
C LYS A 121 3.46 -6.16 -16.89
N GLY A 122 4.10 -5.02 -16.62
CA GLY A 122 3.46 -3.75 -16.35
C GLY A 122 2.89 -3.63 -14.92
N PHE A 123 3.29 -4.48 -13.97
CA PHE A 123 2.89 -4.37 -12.57
C PHE A 123 3.74 -3.33 -11.84
N PRO A 124 3.14 -2.50 -10.96
CA PRO A 124 3.90 -1.56 -10.16
C PRO A 124 4.79 -2.30 -9.16
N ILE A 125 6.05 -1.87 -9.09
CA ILE A 125 7.05 -2.31 -8.12
C ILE A 125 7.17 -1.19 -7.08
N PHE A 126 7.00 -1.57 -5.81
CA PHE A 126 7.14 -0.68 -4.66
C PHE A 126 8.42 -1.03 -3.92
N GLU A 127 9.47 -0.23 -4.10
CA GLU A 127 10.73 -0.40 -3.37
C GLU A 127 10.83 0.60 -2.22
N LEU A 128 10.97 0.06 -1.01
CA LEU A 128 11.28 0.81 0.22
C LEU A 128 12.79 0.88 0.44
#